data_AF-A0A966XIN9-F1
#
_entry.id   AF-A0A966XIN9-F1
#
_cell.length_a   1.000
_cell.length_b   1.000
_cell.length_c   1.000
_cell.angle_alpha   90.00
_cell.angle_beta   90.00
_cell.angle_gamma   90.00
#
_symmetry.space_group_name_H-M   'P 1'
#
loop_
_entity.id
_entity.type
_entity.pdbx_description
1 polymer ?
#
loop_
_entity_poly.entity_id
_entity_poly.type
_entity_poly.pdbx_seq_one_letter_code
_entity_poly.pdbx_strand_id
1 'polypeptide(L)' 'MREDNAEVIQARLAERLDVSRASVSEMVKRLESAGLVRVDATHLLLTDTGEALAARIVRRHRLAER' A
#
# COMPACT_ATOMS: atom_id res chain seq x y z
N MET A 1 -5.88 -15.90 7.96
CA MET A 1 -6.17 -14.51 8.33
C MET A 1 -6.12 -13.65 7.07
N ARG A 2 -7.29 -13.37 6.49
CA ARG A 2 -7.48 -12.25 5.56
C ARG A 2 -7.83 -11.06 6.44
N GLU A 3 -6.84 -10.55 7.17
CA GLU A 3 -7.07 -9.41 8.05
C GLU A 3 -6.93 -8.16 7.21
N ASP A 4 -7.99 -7.36 7.24
CA ASP A 4 -8.20 -6.13 6.47
C ASP A 4 -8.33 -6.29 4.95
N ASN A 5 -9.46 -6.87 4.54
CA ASN A 5 -10.08 -6.53 3.25
C ASN A 5 -10.82 -5.18 3.36
N ALA A 6 -10.28 -4.24 4.15
CA ALA A 6 -10.79 -2.89 4.24
C ALA A 6 -10.34 -2.15 2.99
N GLU A 7 -11.28 -1.50 2.29
CA GLU A 7 -10.95 -0.58 1.21
C GLU A 7 -9.83 0.37 1.65
N VAL A 8 -8.70 0.29 0.95
CA VAL A 8 -7.54 1.12 1.24
C VAL A 8 -7.76 2.46 0.57
N ILE A 9 -8.10 3.46 1.38
CA ILE A 9 -8.15 4.86 0.96
C ILE A 9 -6.98 5.63 1.57
N GLN A 10 -6.45 6.63 0.86
CA GLN A 10 -5.26 7.39 1.29
C GLN A 10 -5.43 8.01 2.69
N ALA A 11 -6.65 8.40 3.05
CA ALA A 11 -7.00 8.91 4.38
C ALA A 11 -6.66 7.92 5.50
N ARG A 12 -7.09 6.67 5.36
CA ARG A 12 -6.84 5.61 6.34
C ARG A 12 -5.35 5.24 6.40
N LEU A 13 -4.65 5.31 5.27
CA LEU A 13 -3.22 5.04 5.21
C LEU A 13 -2.42 6.11 5.98
N ALA A 14 -2.81 7.38 5.86
CA ALA A 14 -2.19 8.48 6.60
C ALA A 14 -2.36 8.29 8.12
N GLU A 15 -3.57 7.94 8.56
CA GLU A 15 -3.85 7.65 9.98
C GLU A 15 -3.08 6.43 10.48
N ARG A 16 -3.07 5.33 9.73
CA ARG A 16 -2.43 4.07 10.17
C ARG A 16 -0.92 4.16 10.20
N LEU A 17 -0.31 4.97 9.34
CA LEU A 17 1.14 5.16 9.28
C LEU A 17 1.61 6.36 10.09
N ASP A 18 0.71 7.10 10.76
CA ASP A 18 0.99 8.33 11.50
C ASP A 18 1.77 9.37 10.68
N VAL A 19 1.34 9.60 9.44
CA VAL A 19 1.97 10.55 8.51
C VAL A 19 0.94 11.48 7.89
N SER A 20 1.40 12.59 7.33
CA SER A 20 0.51 13.56 6.67
C SER A 20 -0.13 12.98 5.41
N ARG A 21 -1.37 13.42 5.11
CA ARG A 21 -2.07 13.07 3.86
C ARG A 21 -1.29 13.49 2.61
N ALA A 22 -0.56 14.61 2.68
CA ALA A 22 0.31 15.07 1.59
C ALA A 22 1.45 14.09 1.33
N SER A 23 2.11 13.59 2.39
CA SER A 23 3.18 12.59 2.30
C SER A 23 2.67 11.27 1.70
N VAL A 24 1.47 10.83 2.09
CA VAL A 24 0.84 9.65 1.48
C VAL A 24 0.56 9.88 0.00
N SER A 25 -0.02 11.03 -0.36
CA SER A 25 -0.34 11.34 -1.76
C SER A 25 0.91 11.35 -2.66
N GLU A 26 1.99 11.97 -2.19
CA GLU A 26 3.30 11.96 -2.86
C GLU A 26 3.82 10.52 -3.04
N MET A 27 3.77 9.71 -1.98
CA MET A 27 4.22 8.32 -2.05
C MET A 27 3.37 7.48 -3.01
N VAL A 28 2.05 7.65 -3.00
CA VAL A 28 1.13 6.97 -3.91
C VAL A 28 1.42 7.32 -5.36
N LYS A 29 1.63 8.59 -5.69
CA LYS A 29 2.02 9.02 -7.04
C LYS A 29 3.32 8.35 -7.51
N ARG A 30 4.30 8.19 -6.61
CA ARG A 30 5.57 7.50 -6.91
C ARG A 30 5.34 6.01 -7.18
N LEU A 31 4.49 5.36 -6.40
CA LEU A 31 4.14 3.95 -6.59
C LEU A 31 3.33 3.73 -7.88
N GLU A 32 2.44 4.66 -8.22
CA GLU A 32 1.66 4.63 -9.46
C GLU A 32 2.55 4.84 -10.68
N SER A 33 3.47 5.81 -10.61
CA SER A 33 4.48 6.05 -11.65
C SER A 33 5.42 4.84 -11.85
N ALA A 34 5.65 4.06 -10.79
CA ALA A 34 6.40 2.81 -10.85
C ALA A 34 5.56 1.61 -11.31
N GLY A 35 4.26 1.79 -11.59
CA GLY A 35 3.35 0.74 -12.02
C GLY A 35 3.02 -0.29 -10.93
N LEU A 36 3.19 0.06 -9.65
CA LEU A 36 2.97 -0.84 -8.50
C LEU A 36 1.56 -0.72 -7.92
N VAL A 37 0.93 0.44 -8.05
CA VAL A 37 -0.44 0.68 -7.60
C VAL A 37 -1.24 1.37 -8.69
N ARG A 38 -2.56 1.28 -8.61
CA ARG A 38 -3.52 2.05 -9.39
C ARG A 38 -4.50 2.71 -8.43
N VAL A 39 -4.82 3.97 -8.68
CA VAL A 39 -5.89 4.66 -7.94
C VAL A 39 -7.18 4.62 -8.74
N ASP A 40 -8.25 4.10 -8.15
CA ASP A 40 -9.61 4.13 -8.71
C ASP A 40 -10.51 4.98 -7.82
N ALA A 41 -10.79 6.21 -8.26
CA ALA A 41 -11.42 7.27 -7.48
C ALA A 41 -10.69 7.52 -6.14
N THR A 42 -11.13 6.85 -5.06
CA THR A 42 -10.52 6.93 -3.72
C THR A 42 -9.79 5.67 -3.30
N HIS A 43 -9.91 4.59 -4.07
CA HIS A 43 -9.37 3.27 -3.76
C HIS A 43 -7.95 3.13 -4.28
N LEU A 44 -7.10 2.55 -3.44
CA LEU A 44 -5.76 2.16 -3.80
C LEU A 44 -5.71 0.65 -4.02
N LEU A 45 -5.41 0.26 -5.25
CA LEU A 45 -5.34 -1.13 -5.68
C LEU A 45 -3.90 -1.46 -6.05
N LEU A 46 -3.44 -2.66 -5.69
CA LEU A 46 -2.16 -3.18 -6.15
C LEU A 46 -2.31 -3.68 -7.59
N THR A 47 -1.29 -3.43 -8.41
CA THR A 47 -1.15 -4.09 -9.72
C THR A 47 -0.56 -5.49 -9.53
N ASP A 48 -0.58 -6.33 -10.56
CA ASP A 48 0.05 -7.65 -10.49
C ASP A 48 1.54 -7.57 -10.06
N THR A 49 2.27 -6.59 -10.59
CA THR A 49 3.66 -6.32 -10.22
C THR A 49 3.79 -5.83 -8.78
N GLY A 50 2.89 -4.92 -8.36
CA GLY A 50 2.81 -4.45 -6.98
C GLY A 50 2.57 -5.58 -6.00
N GLU A 51 1.70 -6.51 -6.38
CA GLU A 51 1.30 -7.60 -5.50
C GLU A 51 2.40 -8.64 -5.31
N ALA A 52 3.14 -8.96 -6.39
CA ALA A 52 4.34 -9.77 -6.29
C ALA A 52 5.41 -9.14 -5.39
N LEU A 53 5.61 -7.82 -5.48
CA LEU A 53 6.56 -7.11 -4.64
C LEU A 53 6.11 -7.07 -3.16
N ALA A 54 4.84 -6.75 -2.93
CA ALA A 54 4.25 -6.70 -1.59
C ALA A 54 4.35 -8.06 -0.90
N ALA A 55 4.00 -9.15 -1.59
CA ALA A 55 4.13 -10.51 -1.07
C ALA A 55 5.56 -10.83 -0.63
N ARG A 56 6.57 -10.41 -1.41
CA ARG A 56 7.99 -10.61 -1.07
C ARG A 56 8.39 -9.84 0.20
N ILE A 57 7.94 -8.59 0.34
CA ILE A 57 8.22 -7.75 1.51
C ILE A 57 7.55 -8.32 2.76
N VAL A 58 6.26 -8.65 2.68
CA VAL A 58 5.50 -9.25 3.79
C VAL A 58 6.14 -10.56 4.24
N ARG A 59 6.54 -11.42 3.28
CA ARG A 59 7.25 -12.66 3.59
C ARG A 59 8.54 -12.39 4.35
N ARG A 60 9.35 -11.41 3.90
CA ARG A 60 10.61 -11.05 4.58
C ARG A 60 10.37 -10.52 5.99
N HIS A 61 9.37 -9.67 6.17
CA HIS A 61 9.03 -9.11 7.48
C HIS A 61 8.63 -10.21 8.47
N ARG A 62 7.71 -11.10 8.07
CA ARG A 62 7.27 -12.25 8.87
C ARG A 62 8.39 -13.22 9.26
N LEU A 63 9.48 -13.27 8.48
CA LEU A 63 10.65 -14.09 8.80
C LEU A 63 11.61 -13.38 9.76
N ALA A 64 11.66 -12.05 9.73
CA ALA A 64 12.51 -11.25 10.62
C ALA A 64 11.88 -11.03 12.00
N GLU A 65 10.56 -11.19 12.12
CA GLU A 65 9.82 -11.12 13.39
C GLU A 65 9.76 -12.47 14.14
N ARG A 66 10.43 -13.50 13.63
CA ARG A 66 10.69 -14.77 14.33
C ARG A 66 12.06 -14.72 14.98
#